data_AF-A0A7C3T997-F1
#
_entry.id   AF-A0A7C3T997-F1
#
_cell.length_a   1.000
_cell.length_b   1.000
_cell.length_c   1.000
_cell.angle_alpha   90.00
_cell.angle_beta   90.00
_cell.angle_gamma   90.00
#
_symmetry.space_group_name_H-M   'P 1'
#
loop_
_entity.id
_entity.type
_entity.pdbx_description
1 polymer ?
#
loop_
_entity_poly.entity_id
_entity_poly.type
_entity_poly.pdbx_seq_one_letter_code
_entity_poly.pdbx_strand_id
1 'polypeptide(L)'
;ADLMRVIATTAAIPNGVYVARADLPRETVEKLRAAFLKMNTDPEGREAMLKAPNDRIVPPDDKLFDPVRETAKTLRLDLEALEKR
;
A
#
# COMPACT_ATOMS: atom_id res chain seq x y z
N ALA A 1 -7.80 -4.32 34.96
CA ALA A 1 -8.23 -5.55 34.28
C ALA A 1 -8.16 -5.29 32.80
N ASP A 2 -7.42 -6.11 32.05
CA ASP A 2 -7.36 -5.97 30.59
C ASP A 2 -8.72 -6.36 30.01
N LEU A 3 -9.40 -5.38 29.41
CA LEU A 3 -10.74 -5.55 28.84
C LEU A 3 -10.72 -6.27 27.48
N MET A 4 -9.54 -6.53 26.90
CA MET A 4 -9.37 -7.17 25.60
C MET A 4 -8.09 -8.01 25.54
N ARG A 5 -8.10 -9.07 24.72
CA ARG A 5 -6.92 -9.86 24.37
C ARG A 5 -6.95 -10.24 22.88
N VAL A 6 -5.78 -10.33 22.27
CA VAL A 6 -5.63 -10.86 20.89
C VAL A 6 -5.85 -12.37 20.93
N ILE A 7 -6.77 -12.88 20.12
CA ILE A 7 -7.06 -14.33 20.02
C ILE A 7 -6.51 -14.98 18.74
N ALA A 8 -6.21 -14.18 17.72
CA ALA A 8 -5.62 -14.60 16.45
C ALA A 8 -5.02 -13.39 15.73
N THR A 9 -4.08 -13.66 14.82
CA THR A 9 -3.51 -12.68 13.89
C THR A 9 -3.51 -13.27 12.48
N THR A 10 -3.59 -12.41 11.47
CA THR A 10 -3.42 -12.83 10.07
C THR A 10 -1.94 -12.98 9.74
N ALA A 11 -1.65 -13.57 8.58
CA ALA A 11 -0.36 -13.34 7.92
C ALA A 11 -0.18 -11.84 7.61
N ALA A 12 1.06 -11.43 7.34
CA ALA A 12 1.33 -10.07 6.90
C ALA A 12 0.53 -9.76 5.62
N ILE A 13 -0.20 -8.65 5.65
CA ILE A 13 -0.93 -8.11 4.50
C ILE A 13 -0.22 -6.82 4.04
N PRO A 14 -0.22 -6.52 2.73
CA PRO A 14 0.33 -5.27 2.25
C PRO A 14 -0.39 -4.08 2.87
N ASN A 15 0.38 -3.08 3.30
CA ASN A 15 -0.13 -1.79 3.80
C ASN A 15 -0.51 -0.87 2.63
N GLY A 16 -0.91 0.37 2.94
CA GLY A 16 -1.35 1.37 1.95
C GLY A 16 -0.42 1.51 0.74
N VAL A 17 -1.01 1.68 -0.44
CA VAL A 17 -0.31 1.68 -1.72
C VAL A 17 -0.50 2.99 -2.47
N TYR A 18 0.57 3.43 -3.13
CA TYR A 18 0.50 4.55 -4.07
C TYR A 18 0.19 4.01 -5.45
N VAL A 19 -0.95 4.43 -6.00
CA VAL A 19 -1.40 4.07 -7.35
C VAL A 19 -1.45 5.31 -8.22
N ALA A 20 -1.15 5.14 -9.50
CA ALA A 20 -1.26 6.18 -10.51
C ALA A 20 -2.34 5.78 -11.52
N ARG A 21 -3.03 6.76 -12.10
CA ARG A 21 -3.91 6.49 -13.25
C ARG A 21 -3.08 5.94 -14.40
N ALA A 22 -3.66 5.01 -15.15
CA ALA A 22 -3.00 4.37 -16.29
C ALA A 22 -2.61 5.35 -17.42
N ASP A 23 -3.28 6.50 -17.50
CA ASP A 23 -3.08 7.53 -18.52
C ASP A 23 -2.05 8.61 -18.13
N LEU A 24 -1.47 8.56 -16.92
CA LEU A 24 -0.45 9.51 -16.51
C LEU A 24 0.85 9.27 -17.29
N PRO A 25 1.54 10.33 -17.76
CA PRO A 25 2.82 10.19 -18.44
C PRO A 25 3.82 9.40 -17.60
N ARG A 26 4.45 8.38 -18.20
CA ARG A 26 5.40 7.51 -17.50
C ARG A 26 6.50 8.30 -16.80
N GLU A 27 7.02 9.34 -17.45
CA GLU A 27 8.04 10.22 -16.87
C GLU A 27 7.58 10.88 -15.57
N THR A 28 6.32 11.34 -15.52
CA THR A 28 5.74 11.92 -14.31
C THR A 28 5.64 10.88 -13.19
N VAL A 29 5.18 9.67 -13.51
CA VAL A 29 5.07 8.57 -12.55
C VAL A 29 6.44 8.20 -11.97
N GLU A 30 7.47 8.09 -12.81
CA GLU A 30 8.83 7.76 -12.36
C GLU A 30 9.44 8.88 -11.51
N LYS A 31 9.20 10.15 -11.85
CA LYS A 31 9.63 11.30 -11.03
C LYS A 31 8.98 11.29 -9.64
N LEU A 32 7.67 11.01 -9.57
CA LEU A 32 6.95 10.89 -8.30
C LEU A 32 7.45 9.69 -7.49
N ARG A 33 7.66 8.53 -8.12
CA ARG A 33 8.23 7.34 -7.47
C ARG A 33 9.59 7.65 -6.85
N ALA A 34 10.48 8.30 -7.60
CA ALA A 34 11.80 8.67 -7.11
C ALA A 34 11.72 9.67 -5.93
N ALA A 35 10.84 10.67 -6.01
CA ALA A 35 10.62 11.62 -4.94
C ALA A 35 10.13 10.95 -3.65
N PHE A 36 9.14 10.06 -3.74
CA PHE A 36 8.61 9.32 -2.59
C PHE A 36 9.65 8.39 -1.96
N LEU A 37 10.45 7.67 -2.75
CA LEU A 37 11.53 6.84 -2.22
C LEU A 37 12.62 7.67 -1.52
N LYS A 38 12.90 8.88 -2.01
CA LYS A 38 13.88 9.80 -1.42
C LYS A 38 13.44 10.35 -0.06
N MET A 39 12.12 10.42 0.21
CA MET A 39 11.60 10.85 1.52
C MET A 39 12.12 9.99 2.69
N ASN A 40 12.56 8.76 2.45
CA ASN A 40 13.16 7.92 3.49
C ASN A 40 14.45 8.50 4.09
N THR A 41 15.19 9.29 3.30
CA THR A 41 16.52 9.82 3.64
C THR A 41 16.56 11.35 3.70
N ASP A 42 15.58 12.02 3.10
CA ASP A 42 15.42 13.47 3.16
C ASP A 42 14.77 13.89 4.49
N PRO A 43 15.35 14.83 5.27
CA PRO A 43 14.79 15.20 6.59
C PRO A 43 13.36 15.74 6.53
N GLU A 44 13.07 16.64 5.59
CA GLU A 44 11.74 17.22 5.43
C GLU A 44 10.74 16.18 4.91
N GLY A 45 11.18 15.36 3.95
CA GLY A 45 10.41 14.23 3.44
C GLY A 45 10.08 13.20 4.53
N ARG A 46 11.04 12.89 5.41
CA ARG A 46 10.84 11.96 6.53
C ARG A 46 9.87 12.54 7.54
N GLU A 47 9.99 13.83 7.88
CA GLU A 47 9.04 14.51 8.76
C GLU A 47 7.62 14.50 8.16
N ALA A 48 7.48 14.79 6.86
CA ALA A 48 6.20 14.75 6.18
C ALA A 48 5.60 13.33 6.16
N MET A 49 6.40 12.30 5.93
CA MET A 49 5.96 10.90 5.92
C MET A 49 5.42 10.45 7.30
N LEU A 50 6.11 10.83 8.37
CA LEU A 50 5.74 10.47 9.75
C LEU A 50 4.48 11.20 10.26
N LYS A 51 3.95 12.18 9.53
CA LYS A 51 2.61 12.77 9.79
C LYS A 51 1.47 11.84 9.38
N ALA A 52 1.77 10.82 8.57
CA ALA A 52 0.90 9.69 8.26
C ALA A 52 1.35 8.45 9.05
N PRO A 53 0.56 7.36 9.12
CA PRO A 53 0.98 6.10 9.74
C PRO A 53 1.99 5.32 8.87
N ASN A 54 2.96 6.04 8.30
CA ASN A 54 4.00 5.52 7.42
C ASN A 54 5.37 5.79 8.04
N ASP A 55 6.20 4.77 8.15
CA ASP A 55 7.58 4.84 8.63
C ASP A 55 8.61 4.77 7.50
N ARG A 56 8.22 4.20 6.36
CA ARG A 56 9.03 4.06 5.16
C ARG A 56 8.18 3.88 3.91
N ILE A 57 8.70 4.37 2.77
CA ILE A 57 8.21 4.02 1.43
C ILE A 57 9.16 3.02 0.79
N VAL A 58 8.64 1.91 0.29
CA VAL A 58 9.41 0.85 -0.35
C VAL A 58 9.02 0.70 -1.82
N PRO A 59 9.92 0.19 -2.69
CA PRO A 59 9.55 -0.14 -4.06
C PRO A 59 8.36 -1.10 -4.08
N PRO A 60 7.41 -0.92 -5.01
CA PRO A 60 6.29 -1.84 -5.12
C PRO A 60 6.75 -3.18 -5.68
N ASP A 61 6.23 -4.26 -5.14
CA ASP A 61 6.31 -5.61 -5.69
C ASP A 61 4.88 -6.14 -5.81
N ASP A 62 4.50 -6.50 -7.03
CA ASP A 62 3.16 -7.01 -7.34
C ASP A 62 2.83 -8.28 -6.54
N LYS A 63 3.83 -9.10 -6.23
CA LYS A 63 3.66 -10.34 -5.45
C LYS A 63 3.19 -10.10 -4.02
N LEU A 64 3.36 -8.87 -3.49
CA LEU A 64 2.83 -8.52 -2.17
C LEU A 64 1.30 -8.60 -2.12
N PHE A 65 0.63 -8.58 -3.28
CA PHE A 65 -0.82 -8.67 -3.37
C PHE A 65 -1.33 -10.09 -3.66
N ASP A 66 -0.46 -11.10 -3.78
CA ASP A 66 -0.88 -12.49 -3.97
C ASP A 66 -1.83 -13.00 -2.87
N PRO A 67 -1.59 -12.71 -1.56
CA PRO A 67 -2.54 -13.09 -0.52
C PRO A 67 -3.94 -12.47 -0.71
N VAL A 68 -4.01 -11.27 -1.29
CA VAL A 68 -5.29 -10.61 -1.59
C VAL A 68 -6.01 -11.34 -2.71
N ARG A 69 -5.29 -11.73 -3.78
CA ARG A 69 -5.84 -12.50 -4.91
C ARG A 69 -6.37 -13.86 -4.49
N GLU A 70 -5.61 -14.59 -3.66
CA GLU A 70 -6.04 -15.90 -3.16
C GLU A 70 -7.25 -15.79 -2.22
N THR A 71 -7.30 -14.74 -1.41
CA THR A 71 -8.47 -14.45 -0.55
C THR A 71 -9.70 -14.14 -1.40
N ALA A 72 -9.56 -13.29 -2.42
CA ALA A 72 -10.65 -12.95 -3.33
C ALA A 72 -11.21 -14.19 -4.04
N LYS A 73 -10.33 -15.08 -4.51
CA LYS A 73 -10.70 -16.38 -5.10
C LYS A 73 -11.47 -17.26 -4.12
N THR A 74 -11.01 -17.35 -2.87
CA THR A 74 -11.67 -18.12 -1.82
C THR A 74 -13.08 -17.59 -1.53
N LEU A 75 -13.22 -16.26 -1.53
CA LEU A 75 -14.48 -15.57 -1.28
C LEU A 75 -15.35 -15.39 -2.53
N ARG A 76 -14.88 -15.82 -3.70
CA ARG A 76 -15.54 -15.65 -5.01
C ARG A 76 -15.85 -14.19 -5.32
N LEU A 77 -14.93 -13.29 -4.96
CA LEU A 77 -15.00 -11.86 -5.27
C LEU A 77 -14.44 -11.61 -6.66
N ASP A 78 -15.10 -10.73 -7.41
CA ASP A 78 -14.58 -10.17 -8.65
C ASP A 78 -13.80 -8.89 -8.34
N LEU A 79 -12.49 -8.90 -8.59
CA LEU A 79 -11.60 -7.78 -8.33
C LEU A 79 -11.64 -6.71 -9.42
N GLU A 80 -12.29 -6.99 -10.56
CA GLU A 80 -12.46 -6.05 -11.68
C GLU A 80 -13.84 -5.40 -11.66
N ALA A 81 -14.76 -5.93 -10.84
CA ALA A 81 -16.07 -5.33 -10.63
C ALA A 81 -15.94 -3.98 -9.90
N LEU A 82 -16.03 -2.91 -10.68
CA LEU A 82 -16.28 -1.57 -10.14
C LEU A 82 -17.76 -1.49 -9.73
N GLU A 83 -18.08 -1.86 -8.48
CA GLU A 83 -19.39 -1.55 -7.93
C GLU A 83 -19.57 -0.02 -7.97
N LYS A 84 -20.46 0.45 -8.86
CA LYS A 84 -20.92 1.83 -8.84
C LYS A 84 -21.73 2.03 -7.57
N ARG A 85 -21.20 2.80 -6.62
CA ARG A 85 -21.99 3.41 -5.56
C ARG A 85 -22.63 4.69 -6.05
#